data_AF-A0A3Q3X526-F1
#
_entry.id   AF-A0A3Q3X526-F1
#
_cell.length_a   1.000
_cell.length_b   1.000
_cell.length_c   1.000
_cell.angle_alpha   90.00
_cell.angle_beta   90.00
_cell.angle_gamma   90.00
#
_symmetry.space_group_name_H-M   'P 1'
#
loop_
_entity.id
_entity.type
_entity.pdbx_description
1 polymer ?
#
loop_
_entity_poly.entity_id
_entity_poly.type
_entity_poly.pdbx_seq_one_letter_code
_entity_poly.pdbx_strand_id
1 'polypeptide(L)'
;MPCPLQNISVVKKLDTATSTKVRPTARLHLLSGPPKSDRRFALTYIGWSSLDRRTTLPMLPWLVAEIRRRSEKSDCGPLVQPRDVQLVLNPPFVRCVPSNSHNSSVFIFEHKVQLISRFVHNSNDLTYFAYLLRAQPDNPESEMSCHVFRACNPDQVVTPRCSSSVMS
;
A
#
# COMPACT_ATOMS: atom_id res chain seq x y z
N MET A 1 21.43 -16.87 -10.89
CA MET A 1 21.99 -15.52 -11.01
C MET A 1 21.23 -14.60 -10.06
N PRO A 2 21.79 -14.21 -8.90
CA PRO A 2 21.19 -13.15 -8.10
C PRO A 2 21.26 -11.84 -8.89
N CYS A 3 20.12 -11.17 -9.06
CA CYS A 3 20.06 -9.87 -9.73
C CYS A 3 20.97 -8.87 -8.97
N PRO A 4 21.64 -7.94 -9.68
CA PRO A 4 22.40 -6.88 -9.03
C PRO A 4 21.48 -6.14 -8.05
N LEU A 5 22.00 -5.87 -6.85
CA LEU A 5 21.29 -5.26 -5.73
C LEU A 5 20.50 -4.03 -6.22
N GLN A 6 19.19 -4.19 -6.37
CA GLN A 6 18.31 -3.08 -6.67
C GLN A 6 18.20 -2.23 -5.40
N ASN A 7 18.45 -0.91 -5.51
CA ASN A 7 18.27 0.00 -4.38
C ASN A 7 16.79 0.00 -4.00
N ILE A 8 16.47 -0.51 -2.81
CA ILE A 8 15.10 -0.60 -2.31
C ILE A 8 14.99 0.29 -1.11
N SER A 9 14.05 1.22 -1.19
CA SER A 9 13.77 2.12 -0.08
C SER A 9 12.61 1.53 0.72
N VAL A 10 12.92 1.10 1.94
CA VAL A 10 11.93 0.58 2.89
C VAL A 10 11.54 1.71 3.82
N VAL A 11 10.30 2.17 3.71
CA VAL A 11 9.76 3.14 4.66
C VAL A 11 9.05 2.38 5.79
N LYS A 12 9.58 2.52 7.01
CA LYS A 12 8.93 2.01 8.23
C LYS A 12 7.85 3.02 8.64
N LYS A 13 6.74 2.51 9.17
CA LYS A 13 5.71 3.35 9.76
C LYS A 13 6.34 4.14 10.93
N LEU A 14 6.18 5.46 10.94
CA LEU A 14 6.67 6.31 12.03
C LEU A 14 5.67 6.20 13.18
N ASP A 15 6.09 5.62 14.31
CA ASP A 15 5.31 5.58 15.54
C ASP A 15 5.07 7.01 16.03
N THR A 16 3.85 7.52 15.84
CA THR A 16 3.47 8.85 16.34
C THR A 16 2.94 8.69 17.76
N ALA A 17 3.81 8.90 18.74
CA ALA A 17 3.43 9.02 20.14
C ALA A 17 2.82 10.42 20.42
N THR A 18 1.56 10.40 20.82
CA THR A 18 0.88 11.21 21.86
C THR A 18 1.10 12.74 21.94
N SER A 19 0.04 13.47 21.54
CA SER A 19 -0.65 14.59 22.24
C SER A 19 0.15 15.81 22.74
N THR A 20 -0.20 17.02 22.28
CA THR A 20 -0.58 18.13 23.18
C THR A 20 -1.53 19.14 22.49
N LYS A 21 -2.60 19.45 23.23
CA LYS A 21 -3.74 20.36 23.06
C LYS A 21 -3.37 21.85 22.98
N VAL A 22 -3.88 22.60 21.99
CA VAL A 22 -4.20 24.05 22.11
C VAL A 22 -5.39 24.43 21.20
N ARG A 23 -6.36 25.16 21.77
CA ARG A 23 -7.53 25.82 21.13
C ARG A 23 -7.57 27.27 21.70
N PRO A 24 -8.42 28.20 21.22
CA PRO A 24 -8.60 28.76 19.87
C PRO A 24 -8.49 30.31 19.87
N THR A 25 -8.20 30.97 18.74
CA THR A 25 -8.73 32.34 18.48
C THR A 25 -8.84 32.64 16.98
N ALA A 26 -9.91 33.34 16.62
CA ALA A 26 -10.52 33.47 15.30
C ALA A 26 -9.76 34.34 14.29
N ARG A 27 -9.92 34.02 12.99
CA ARG A 27 -10.32 34.99 11.97
C ARG A 27 -10.90 34.29 10.74
N LEU A 28 -12.19 34.57 10.48
CA LEU A 28 -12.99 34.11 9.36
C LEU A 28 -12.51 34.72 8.04
N HIS A 29 -11.83 33.95 7.18
CA HIS A 29 -11.73 34.24 5.75
C HIS A 29 -11.77 32.91 4.97
N LEU A 30 -12.85 32.71 4.22
CA LEU A 30 -13.06 31.74 3.13
C LEU A 30 -12.65 30.28 3.40
N LEU A 31 -13.62 29.53 3.95
CA LEU A 31 -13.66 28.07 3.94
C LEU A 31 -13.88 27.56 2.50
N SER A 32 -12.79 27.35 1.78
CA SER A 32 -12.70 26.28 0.76
C SER A 32 -11.30 25.67 0.84
N GLY A 33 -11.05 24.96 1.96
CA GLY A 33 -10.02 23.93 1.91
C GLY A 33 -10.35 23.01 0.73
N PRO A 34 -9.34 22.45 0.02
CA PRO A 34 -9.61 21.49 -1.04
C PRO A 34 -10.60 20.47 -0.48
N PRO A 35 -11.65 20.08 -1.22
CA PRO A 35 -12.59 19.09 -0.73
C PRO A 35 -11.76 17.96 -0.15
N LYS A 36 -12.16 17.44 1.02
CA LYS A 36 -11.58 16.22 1.58
C LYS A 36 -11.81 15.13 0.54
N SER A 37 -10.96 15.11 -0.47
CA SER A 37 -11.03 14.22 -1.60
C SER A 37 -10.90 12.86 -0.97
N ASP A 38 -11.91 12.01 -1.15
CA ASP A 38 -11.74 10.59 -0.86
C ASP A 38 -10.36 10.22 -1.41
N ARG A 39 -9.47 9.78 -0.52
CA ARG A 39 -8.07 9.52 -0.86
C ARG A 39 -8.04 8.20 -1.65
N ARG A 40 -8.48 8.26 -2.91
CA ARG A 40 -8.58 7.15 -3.84
C ARG A 40 -7.40 7.21 -4.79
N PHE A 41 -6.71 6.09 -4.94
CA PHE A 41 -5.58 5.95 -5.85
C PHE A 41 -5.94 4.89 -6.90
N ALA A 42 -5.92 5.28 -8.18
CA ALA A 42 -6.15 4.35 -9.28
C ALA A 42 -4.86 3.58 -9.56
N LEU A 43 -4.92 2.27 -9.40
CA LEU A 43 -3.77 1.37 -9.44
C LEU A 43 -4.14 0.08 -10.16
N THR A 44 -3.15 -0.71 -10.53
CA THR A 44 -3.32 -2.11 -10.93
C THR A 44 -2.85 -2.99 -9.77
N TYR A 45 -3.75 -3.82 -9.23
CA TYR A 45 -3.39 -4.82 -8.24
C TYR A 45 -2.74 -6.01 -8.92
N ILE A 46 -1.47 -6.26 -8.62
CA ILE A 46 -0.66 -7.32 -9.24
C ILE A 46 -0.87 -8.65 -8.51
N GLY A 47 -1.00 -8.61 -7.19
CA GLY A 47 -1.24 -9.79 -6.37
C GLY A 47 -0.67 -9.68 -4.97
N TRP A 48 -0.64 -10.83 -4.28
CA TRP A 48 -0.11 -10.93 -2.93
C TRP A 48 0.57 -12.27 -2.68
N SER A 49 1.38 -12.33 -1.63
CA SER A 49 1.93 -13.58 -1.08
C SER A 49 2.05 -13.49 0.43
N SER A 50 1.69 -14.58 1.10
CA SER A 50 2.11 -14.87 2.45
C SER A 50 3.64 -14.94 2.55
N LEU A 51 4.19 -14.43 3.64
CA LEU A 51 5.61 -14.39 3.96
C LEU A 51 5.86 -15.13 5.27
N ASP A 52 6.77 -16.10 5.22
CA ASP A 52 7.34 -16.72 6.41
C ASP A 52 8.21 -15.70 7.16
N ARG A 53 8.33 -15.84 8.48
CA ARG A 53 9.21 -15.07 9.37
C ARG A 53 10.67 -15.04 8.91
N ARG A 54 11.11 -16.07 8.20
CA ARG A 54 12.47 -16.17 7.64
C ARG A 54 12.69 -15.21 6.48
N THR A 55 11.63 -14.61 5.94
CA THR A 55 11.68 -13.62 4.87
C THR A 55 12.28 -12.32 5.39
N THR A 56 13.50 -12.01 4.92
CA THR A 56 14.20 -10.78 5.29
C THR A 56 13.99 -9.68 4.25
N LEU A 57 14.28 -8.42 4.61
CA LEU A 57 14.17 -7.28 3.69
C LEU A 57 14.90 -7.48 2.34
N PRO A 58 16.12 -8.06 2.31
CA PRO A 58 16.80 -8.37 1.05
C PRO A 58 16.04 -9.35 0.14
N MET A 59 15.10 -10.14 0.66
CA MET A 59 14.29 -11.07 -0.13
C MET A 59 13.04 -10.44 -0.76
N LEU A 60 12.59 -9.29 -0.24
CA LEU A 60 11.42 -8.58 -0.75
C LEU A 60 11.47 -8.23 -2.26
N PRO A 61 12.59 -7.76 -2.84
CA PRO A 61 12.62 -7.55 -4.29
C PRO A 61 12.35 -8.83 -5.08
N TRP A 62 12.89 -9.96 -4.64
CA TRP A 62 12.65 -11.24 -5.29
C TRP A 62 11.18 -11.65 -5.18
N LEU A 63 10.56 -11.43 -4.02
CA LEU A 63 9.14 -11.70 -3.82
C LEU A 63 8.24 -10.82 -4.70
N VAL A 64 8.54 -9.53 -4.79
CA VAL A 64 7.80 -8.61 -5.68
C VAL A 64 7.96 -9.03 -7.14
N ALA A 65 9.18 -9.37 -7.56
CA ALA A 65 9.45 -9.88 -8.89
C ALA A 65 8.72 -11.21 -9.16
N GLU A 66 8.66 -12.11 -8.17
CA GLU A 66 7.98 -13.40 -8.29
C GLU A 66 6.45 -13.23 -8.35
N ILE A 67 5.85 -12.37 -7.53
CA ILE A 67 4.42 -12.03 -7.60
C ILE A 67 4.09 -11.44 -8.97
N ARG A 68 4.92 -10.51 -9.47
CA ARG A 68 4.78 -9.95 -10.81
C ARG A 68 4.87 -11.04 -11.89
N ARG A 69 5.88 -11.89 -11.84
CA ARG A 69 6.08 -12.98 -12.81
C ARG A 69 4.91 -13.96 -12.82
N ARG A 70 4.30 -14.23 -11.66
CA ARG A 70 3.09 -15.06 -11.54
C ARG A 70 1.88 -14.39 -12.18
N SER A 71 1.75 -13.08 -12.01
CA SER A 71 0.64 -12.31 -12.59
C SER A 71 0.69 -12.24 -14.12
N GLU A 72 1.89 -12.25 -14.72
CA GLU A 72 2.06 -12.25 -16.19
C GLU A 72 1.82 -13.64 -16.80
N LYS A 73 1.87 -14.70 -15.99
CA LYS A 73 1.64 -16.07 -16.41
C LYS A 73 0.14 -16.35 -16.34
N SER A 74 -0.55 -16.28 -17.48
CA SER A 74 -2.00 -16.49 -17.59
C SER A 74 -2.56 -17.85 -17.15
N ASP A 75 -1.72 -18.73 -16.62
CA ASP A 75 -2.05 -20.06 -16.13
C ASP A 75 -2.74 -20.06 -14.75
N CYS A 76 -2.57 -18.98 -13.98
CA CYS A 76 -3.28 -18.82 -12.72
C CYS A 76 -4.59 -18.08 -13.02
N GLY A 77 -5.73 -18.76 -12.86
CA GLY A 77 -7.06 -18.32 -13.29
C GLY A 77 -7.47 -16.88 -12.91
N PRO A 78 -8.68 -16.43 -13.31
CA PRO A 78 -9.05 -15.01 -13.39
C PRO A 78 -8.96 -14.19 -12.10
N LEU A 79 -8.71 -14.80 -10.94
CA LEU A 79 -8.46 -14.15 -9.64
C LEU A 79 -7.01 -13.64 -9.49
N VAL A 80 -6.03 -14.25 -10.16
CA VAL A 80 -4.58 -13.99 -9.98
C VAL A 80 -4.02 -13.02 -11.03
N GLN A 81 -4.84 -12.61 -11.99
CA GLN A 81 -4.47 -11.66 -13.03
C GLN A 81 -4.38 -10.21 -12.49
N PRO A 82 -3.45 -9.39 -13.02
CA PRO A 82 -3.43 -7.96 -12.78
C PRO A 82 -4.78 -7.35 -13.13
N ARG A 83 -5.34 -6.55 -12.21
CA ARG A 83 -6.62 -5.88 -12.43
C ARG A 83 -6.57 -4.44 -11.96
N ASP A 84 -7.30 -3.58 -12.65
CA ASP A 84 -7.42 -2.18 -12.24
C ASP A 84 -8.34 -2.05 -11.03
N VAL A 85 -7.81 -1.37 -10.02
CA VAL A 85 -8.42 -1.16 -8.71
C VAL A 85 -8.31 0.30 -8.30
N GLN A 86 -9.14 0.68 -7.34
CA GLN A 86 -8.97 1.89 -6.56
C GLN A 86 -8.60 1.50 -5.13
N LEU A 87 -7.47 2.01 -4.66
CA LEU A 87 -7.10 1.95 -3.24
C LEU A 87 -7.73 3.15 -2.55
N VAL A 88 -8.77 2.90 -1.76
CA VAL A 88 -9.54 3.92 -1.05
C VAL A 88 -9.09 3.95 0.41
N LEU A 89 -8.55 5.09 0.85
CA LEU A 89 -8.22 5.29 2.27
C LEU A 89 -9.41 5.87 3.00
N ASN A 90 -9.99 5.04 3.87
CA ASN A 90 -11.09 5.39 4.76
C ASN A 90 -10.64 5.10 6.19
N PRO A 91 -9.87 5.99 6.84
CA PRO A 91 -9.31 5.75 8.17
C PRO A 91 -10.39 5.23 9.15
N PRO A 92 -10.11 4.16 9.91
CA PRO A 92 -8.81 3.50 10.09
C PRO A 92 -8.51 2.36 9.09
N PHE A 93 -9.22 2.30 7.97
CA PHE A 93 -9.13 1.22 6.98
C PHE A 93 -8.56 1.68 5.63
N VAL A 94 -7.92 0.74 4.94
CA VAL A 94 -7.65 0.82 3.51
C VAL A 94 -8.47 -0.25 2.80
N ARG A 95 -9.21 0.14 1.76
CA ARG A 95 -9.99 -0.78 0.93
C ARG A 95 -9.44 -0.81 -0.47
N CYS A 96 -9.35 -2.00 -1.03
CA CYS A 96 -9.09 -2.17 -2.45
C CYS A 96 -10.41 -2.54 -3.12
N VAL A 97 -10.88 -1.68 -4.01
CA VAL A 97 -12.14 -1.88 -4.75
C VAL A 97 -11.84 -1.99 -6.25
N PRO A 98 -12.58 -2.78 -7.03
CA PRO A 98 -12.41 -2.81 -8.48
C PRO A 98 -12.68 -1.44 -9.12
N SER A 99 -11.86 -1.02 -10.10
CA SER A 99 -12.02 0.28 -10.78
C SER A 99 -13.33 0.41 -11.57
N ASN A 100 -13.92 -0.71 -11.99
CA ASN A 100 -15.20 -0.75 -12.68
C ASN A 100 -16.42 -0.73 -11.71
N SER A 101 -16.18 -0.72 -10.40
CA SER A 101 -17.25 -0.71 -9.41
C SER A 101 -17.57 0.72 -8.97
N HIS A 102 -18.80 1.17 -9.24
CA HIS A 102 -19.33 2.42 -8.69
C HIS A 102 -19.78 2.27 -7.24
N ASN A 103 -19.90 1.03 -6.74
CA ASN A 103 -20.33 0.69 -5.39
C ASN A 103 -19.12 0.40 -4.50
N SER A 104 -18.75 1.35 -3.63
CA SER A 104 -17.64 1.19 -2.67
C SER A 104 -17.86 0.12 -1.59
N SER A 105 -19.05 -0.48 -1.54
CA SER A 105 -19.39 -1.63 -0.69
C SER A 105 -18.81 -2.95 -1.24
N VAL A 106 -18.41 -2.98 -2.51
CA VAL A 106 -17.74 -4.14 -3.13
C VAL A 106 -16.23 -3.93 -3.01
N PHE A 107 -15.58 -4.66 -2.11
CA PHE A 107 -14.13 -4.62 -1.92
C PHE A 107 -13.52 -6.00 -2.15
N ILE A 108 -12.32 -6.01 -2.74
CA ILE A 108 -11.48 -7.20 -2.88
C ILE A 108 -10.92 -7.58 -1.50
N PHE A 109 -10.46 -6.57 -0.77
CA PHE A 109 -10.04 -6.70 0.63
C PHE A 109 -10.19 -5.36 1.35
N GLU A 110 -10.29 -5.46 2.67
CA GLU A 110 -10.21 -4.34 3.59
C GLU A 110 -9.15 -4.68 4.65
N HIS A 111 -8.20 -3.76 4.87
CA HIS A 111 -7.18 -3.90 5.90
C HIS A 111 -7.22 -2.73 6.86
N LYS A 112 -7.00 -3.01 8.15
CA LYS A 112 -6.76 -1.95 9.13
C LYS A 112 -5.39 -1.34 8.87
N VAL A 113 -5.34 -0.03 8.76
CA VAL A 113 -4.12 0.76 8.57
C VAL A 113 -3.07 0.45 9.65
N GLN A 114 -3.50 0.17 10.88
CA GLN A 114 -2.62 -0.19 12.00
C GLN A 114 -1.82 -1.49 11.77
N LEU A 115 -2.33 -2.40 10.93
CA LEU A 115 -1.67 -3.68 10.62
C LEU A 115 -0.62 -3.54 9.52
N ILE A 116 -0.59 -2.41 8.81
CA ILE A 116 0.41 -2.16 7.78
C ILE A 116 1.71 -1.78 8.48
N SER A 117 2.65 -2.71 8.43
CA SER A 117 3.92 -2.60 9.14
C SER A 117 4.96 -1.80 8.35
N ARG A 118 5.00 -1.98 7.04
CA ARG A 118 6.08 -1.45 6.17
C ARG A 118 5.57 -1.22 4.76
N PHE A 119 6.18 -0.26 4.07
CA PHE A 119 6.05 -0.12 2.62
C PHE A 119 7.41 -0.32 1.95
N VAL A 120 7.35 -0.83 0.73
CA VAL A 120 8.46 -1.28 -0.07
C VAL A 120 8.27 -0.72 -1.47
N HIS A 121 9.30 -0.07 -2.01
CA HIS A 121 9.34 0.31 -3.41
C HIS A 121 10.76 0.15 -3.93
N ASN A 122 10.90 -0.09 -5.22
CA ASN A 122 12.19 -0.12 -5.89
C ASN A 122 12.54 1.31 -6.30
N SER A 123 13.70 1.83 -5.90
CA SER A 123 14.15 3.17 -6.31
C SER A 123 14.35 3.28 -7.82
N ASN A 124 14.62 2.17 -8.50
CA ASN A 124 14.80 2.13 -9.96
C ASN A 124 13.48 1.99 -10.71
N ASP A 125 12.42 1.53 -10.05
CA ASP A 125 11.09 1.36 -10.65
C ASP A 125 10.02 1.82 -9.66
N LEU A 126 9.73 3.11 -9.76
CA LEU A 126 8.76 3.78 -8.92
C LEU A 126 7.32 3.50 -9.38
N THR A 127 7.10 2.73 -10.43
CA THR A 127 5.73 2.36 -10.84
C THR A 127 5.18 1.22 -10.00
N TYR A 128 6.04 0.42 -9.35
CA TYR A 128 5.65 -0.67 -8.48
C TYR A 128 5.94 -0.36 -7.01
N PHE A 129 4.97 -0.67 -6.16
CA PHE A 129 5.14 -0.62 -4.72
C PHE A 129 4.41 -1.78 -4.05
N ALA A 130 4.80 -2.05 -2.82
CA ALA A 130 4.17 -3.05 -1.99
C ALA A 130 4.05 -2.55 -0.54
N TYR A 131 3.10 -3.11 0.19
CA TYR A 131 3.07 -2.99 1.64
C TYR A 131 3.01 -4.36 2.30
N LEU A 132 3.55 -4.43 3.51
CA LEU A 132 3.54 -5.61 4.36
C LEU A 132 2.49 -5.45 5.44
N LEU A 133 1.50 -6.34 5.43
CA LEU A 133 0.48 -6.45 6.47
C LEU A 133 0.93 -7.47 7.50
N ARG A 134 0.88 -7.13 8.79
CA ARG A 134 1.13 -8.07 9.89
C ARG A 134 -0.19 -8.40 10.57
N ALA A 135 -0.54 -9.68 10.66
CA ALA A 135 -1.84 -10.09 11.21
C ALA A 135 -2.02 -9.72 12.69
N GLN A 136 -0.95 -9.85 13.49
CA GLN A 136 -0.92 -9.40 14.89
C GLN A 136 0.21 -8.38 15.11
N PRO A 137 -0.10 -7.09 15.33
CA PRO A 137 0.93 -6.05 15.43
C PRO A 137 1.81 -6.22 16.68
N ASP A 138 1.25 -6.71 17.78
CA ASP A 138 1.93 -6.94 19.05
C ASP A 138 2.81 -8.20 19.06
N ASN A 139 2.64 -9.06 18.05
CA ASN A 139 3.38 -10.29 17.91
C ASN A 139 4.38 -10.16 16.74
N PRO A 140 5.67 -9.88 17.00
CA PRO A 140 6.67 -9.71 15.93
C PRO A 140 6.83 -10.97 15.08
N GLU A 141 6.46 -12.11 15.65
CA GLU A 141 6.47 -13.44 15.09
C GLU A 141 5.18 -13.75 14.28
N SER A 142 4.25 -12.82 14.13
CA SER A 142 3.06 -13.05 13.30
C SER A 142 3.43 -13.13 11.81
N GLU A 143 2.74 -14.01 11.06
CA GLU A 143 2.84 -14.08 9.61
C GLU A 143 2.57 -12.71 8.98
N MET A 144 3.29 -12.43 7.89
CA MET A 144 3.08 -11.22 7.11
C MET A 144 2.53 -11.56 5.73
N SER A 145 1.73 -10.66 5.18
CA SER A 145 1.29 -10.72 3.79
C SER A 145 1.84 -9.53 3.02
N CYS A 146 2.47 -9.80 1.88
CA CYS A 146 2.95 -8.77 0.96
C CYS A 146 1.92 -8.54 -0.14
N HIS A 147 1.44 -7.31 -0.29
CA HIS A 147 0.53 -6.91 -1.36
C HIS A 147 1.24 -5.98 -2.33
N VAL A 148 1.20 -6.30 -3.62
CA VAL A 148 1.91 -5.59 -4.69
C VAL A 148 0.93 -4.86 -5.60
N PHE A 149 1.24 -3.59 -5.86
CA PHE A 149 0.48 -2.72 -6.75
C PHE A 149 1.43 -2.09 -7.75
N ARG A 150 0.87 -1.79 -8.92
CA ARG A 150 1.47 -0.93 -9.93
C ARG A 150 0.62 0.33 -10.04
N ALA A 151 1.22 1.50 -10.09
CA ALA A 151 0.48 2.71 -10.46
C ALA A 151 0.55 2.98 -11.94
N CYS A 152 -0.48 3.66 -12.45
CA CYS A 152 -0.53 4.12 -13.83
C CYS A 152 0.49 5.24 -14.10
N ASN A 153 0.78 6.07 -13.09
CA ASN A 153 1.72 7.19 -13.19
C ASN A 153 2.79 7.07 -12.09
N PRO A 154 4.10 7.18 -12.43
CA PRO A 154 5.17 7.17 -11.43
C PRO A 154 4.92 8.21 -10.33
N ASP A 155 4.50 9.43 -10.68
CA ASP A 155 4.28 10.52 -9.73
C ASP A 155 3.20 10.22 -8.67
N GLN A 156 2.27 9.29 -8.93
CA GLN A 156 1.27 8.85 -7.92
C GLN A 156 1.87 7.93 -6.85
N VAL A 157 3.00 7.26 -7.13
CA VAL A 157 3.72 6.37 -6.20
C VAL A 157 4.92 7.09 -5.59
N VAL A 158 5.58 7.93 -6.38
CA VAL A 158 6.75 8.73 -5.97
C VAL A 158 6.32 9.81 -4.99
N THR A 159 5.08 10.30 -5.07
CA THR A 159 4.62 11.19 -4.02
C THR A 159 4.40 10.35 -2.76
N PRO A 160 5.02 10.70 -1.62
CA PRO A 160 4.65 10.18 -0.32
C PRO A 160 3.17 10.37 0.01
N ARG A 161 2.32 10.89 -0.89
CA ARG A 161 0.87 10.99 -0.70
C ARG A 161 0.22 9.65 -0.41
N CYS A 162 0.48 8.56 -1.13
CA CYS A 162 -0.22 7.30 -0.84
C CYS A 162 0.32 6.65 0.44
N SER A 163 1.64 6.44 0.52
CA SER A 163 2.29 5.86 1.69
C SER A 163 2.13 6.73 2.95
N SER A 164 2.34 8.05 2.88
CA SER A 164 2.09 8.97 3.99
C SER A 164 0.61 9.10 4.31
N SER A 165 -0.31 8.99 3.35
CA SER A 165 -1.75 9.04 3.69
C SER A 165 -2.25 7.75 4.33
N VAL A 166 -1.64 6.60 4.00
CA VAL A 166 -1.89 5.34 4.70
C VAL A 166 -1.18 5.35 6.05
N MET A 167 -0.02 5.98 6.19
CA MET A 167 0.73 6.01 7.45
C MET A 167 0.30 7.11 8.43
N SER A 168 -0.38 8.16 7.95
CA SER A 168 -0.85 9.31 8.73
C SER A 168 -2.25 9.12 9.28
#